data_AF-A0A9E3D3U2-F1
#
_entry.id   AF-A0A9E3D3U2-F1
#
_cell.length_a   1.000
_cell.length_b   1.000
_cell.length_c   1.000
_cell.angle_alpha   90.00
_cell.angle_beta   90.00
_cell.angle_gamma   90.00
#
_symmetry.space_group_name_H-M   'P 1'
#
loop_
_entity.id
_entity.type
_entity.pdbx_description
1 polymer ?
#
loop_
_entity_poly.entity_id
_entity_poly.type
_entity_poly.pdbx_seq_one_letter_code
_entity_poly.pdbx_strand_id
1 'polypeptide(L)'
;MADSRVEHRFAVILCADVVGYSRLMGLDEEGTLAALRTVRHDLVDPKIAEHGGRIVRTMGDGLLVEFNSVVDAVRCAIAIQRAMPEQGADMPADRRLRFRFAINMGDVVSDGDLIYGDGVAVASRLEALAEPGGINISRAVRDQVRDRLPIMFEDCGEHEVKNISRPVRVFRVVLEEKPAGAASTGRRRAAAPIDKPALAVLPFQNLGGDAETEFFLGSMAEDLITELARARWFSIVARNTSFSYKGKGADSKQVARELGVRYVVEGTLRKAGNRVRISCQLVEAVSGQHLWAERFDGTLEDTFDLQDRITESLIGSVGPVLREAEIERARRKPEANQDAYDLTLRAFPPTFAETPQDNAEALRLLTEALEADPAFAMANALAAWCYQQRHLMDWPGAQPDDREAARRMARVAIDEGNDAPLALTLGGSVHASLTRDHDFALAAVDRAMMINTNAAVVLGFDAVTRCVCGSYDAAIEHAEKALQLSPLEPLVYHAALALALACLLSGRTEEAVAHARKAIEGNRNFAFPYCVLALASARLGRPGEAAEAVRQLARVAPQFRLGSLRGIRLADAARLQSDLELLQAAQLPE
;
A
#
# COMPACT_ATOMS: atom_id res chain seq x y z
N MET A 1 -51.32 -11.11 -7.47
CA MET A 1 -50.14 -11.52 -6.69
C MET A 1 -48.95 -10.87 -7.37
N ALA A 2 -48.46 -9.77 -6.80
CA ALA A 2 -47.34 -9.01 -7.36
C ALA A 2 -46.03 -9.64 -6.89
N ASP A 3 -45.13 -9.80 -7.82
CA ASP A 3 -43.83 -10.46 -7.73
C ASP A 3 -42.91 -9.69 -6.76
N SER A 4 -42.68 -10.22 -5.54
CA SER A 4 -41.76 -9.63 -4.57
C SER A 4 -40.32 -9.94 -4.99
N ARG A 5 -39.76 -9.08 -5.85
CA ARG A 5 -38.37 -9.16 -6.28
C ARG A 5 -37.45 -8.91 -5.08
N VAL A 6 -36.75 -9.95 -4.65
CA VAL A 6 -35.71 -9.89 -3.63
C VAL A 6 -34.51 -9.12 -4.20
N GLU A 7 -34.21 -7.94 -3.65
CA GLU A 7 -33.15 -7.07 -4.16
C GLU A 7 -31.93 -7.09 -3.25
N HIS A 8 -30.78 -7.49 -3.82
CA HIS A 8 -29.48 -7.41 -3.14
C HIS A 8 -28.92 -6.00 -3.31
N ARG A 9 -28.60 -5.34 -2.19
CA ARG A 9 -27.97 -4.03 -2.19
C ARG A 9 -26.99 -3.87 -1.04
N PHE A 10 -26.06 -2.96 -1.21
CA PHE A 10 -25.06 -2.65 -0.20
C PHE A 10 -25.60 -1.61 0.78
N ALA A 11 -25.46 -1.83 2.10
CA ALA A 11 -25.99 -0.93 3.11
C ALA A 11 -25.05 -0.73 4.30
N VAL A 12 -25.20 0.40 4.99
CA VAL A 12 -24.58 0.67 6.29
C VAL A 12 -25.59 0.36 7.38
N ILE A 13 -25.20 -0.50 8.31
CA ILE A 13 -26.09 -1.09 9.30
C ILE A 13 -25.54 -0.77 10.68
N LEU A 14 -26.36 -0.14 11.50
CA LEU A 14 -26.11 0.10 12.91
C LEU A 14 -27.05 -0.79 13.73
N CYS A 15 -26.45 -1.65 14.57
CA CYS A 15 -27.14 -2.39 15.61
C CYS A 15 -26.92 -1.70 16.96
N ALA A 16 -27.96 -1.58 17.76
CA ALA A 16 -27.86 -1.11 19.14
C ALA A 16 -28.62 -2.04 20.08
N ASP A 17 -28.17 -2.13 21.33
CA ASP A 17 -28.78 -2.95 22.37
C ASP A 17 -28.58 -2.31 23.75
N VAL A 18 -29.46 -2.61 24.70
CA VAL A 18 -29.35 -2.12 26.08
C VAL A 18 -28.71 -3.19 26.96
N VAL A 19 -27.55 -2.87 27.52
CA VAL A 19 -26.82 -3.83 28.35
C VAL A 19 -27.59 -4.17 29.63
N GLY A 20 -27.88 -5.46 29.81
CA GLY A 20 -28.49 -5.97 31.03
C GLY A 20 -29.98 -5.67 31.15
N TYR A 21 -30.66 -5.39 30.04
CA TYR A 21 -32.09 -5.08 30.01
C TYR A 21 -32.97 -6.10 30.75
N SER A 22 -32.74 -7.41 30.57
CA SER A 22 -33.49 -8.45 31.27
C SER A 22 -33.36 -8.37 32.81
N ARG A 23 -32.19 -7.95 33.31
CA ARG A 23 -31.96 -7.74 34.75
C ARG A 23 -32.70 -6.49 35.24
N LEU A 24 -32.69 -5.41 34.47
CA LEU A 24 -33.40 -4.17 34.81
C LEU A 24 -34.92 -4.39 34.82
N MET A 25 -35.45 -5.11 33.83
CA MET A 25 -36.85 -5.54 33.78
C MET A 25 -37.25 -6.39 34.99
N GLY A 26 -36.35 -7.26 35.47
CA GLY A 26 -36.60 -8.06 36.68
C GLY A 26 -36.55 -7.28 38.00
N LEU A 27 -35.96 -6.07 38.01
CA LEU A 27 -35.89 -5.20 39.20
C LEU A 27 -37.03 -4.18 39.25
N ASP A 28 -37.42 -3.63 38.09
CA ASP A 28 -38.45 -2.61 37.96
C ASP A 28 -38.95 -2.57 36.50
N GLU A 29 -39.97 -3.36 36.20
CA GLU A 29 -40.52 -3.52 34.84
C GLU A 29 -41.11 -2.21 34.30
N GLU A 30 -41.98 -1.54 35.08
CA GLU A 30 -42.62 -0.29 34.66
C GLU A 30 -41.62 0.86 34.55
N GLY A 31 -40.69 0.99 35.51
CA GLY A 31 -39.67 2.03 35.51
C GLY A 31 -38.65 1.88 34.37
N THR A 32 -38.21 0.65 34.08
CA THR A 32 -37.26 0.37 33.00
C THR A 32 -37.88 0.64 31.62
N LEU A 33 -39.13 0.23 31.41
CA LEU A 33 -39.83 0.46 30.15
C LEU A 33 -40.12 1.96 29.93
N ALA A 34 -40.49 2.69 30.98
CA ALA A 34 -40.67 4.14 30.93
C ALA A 34 -39.35 4.85 30.60
N ALA A 35 -38.25 4.50 31.28
CA ALA A 35 -36.93 5.08 31.03
C ALA A 35 -36.44 4.81 29.60
N LEU A 36 -36.65 3.59 29.07
CA LEU A 36 -36.28 3.26 27.69
C LEU A 36 -37.08 4.07 26.68
N ARG A 37 -38.39 4.25 26.90
CA ARG A 37 -39.25 5.08 26.04
C ARG A 37 -38.81 6.54 26.05
N THR A 38 -38.50 7.11 27.21
CA THR A 38 -38.01 8.49 27.34
C THR A 38 -36.68 8.67 26.61
N VAL A 39 -35.68 7.83 26.87
CA VAL A 39 -34.36 7.94 26.22
C VAL A 39 -34.48 7.76 24.70
N ARG A 40 -35.38 6.87 24.24
CA ARG A 40 -35.63 6.71 22.81
C ARG A 40 -36.29 7.92 22.17
N HIS A 41 -37.33 8.46 22.79
CA HIS A 41 -38.07 9.61 22.27
C HIS A 41 -37.23 10.89 22.32
N ASP A 42 -36.48 11.13 23.39
CA ASP A 42 -35.83 12.42 23.64
C ASP A 42 -34.40 12.49 23.06
N LEU A 43 -33.73 11.33 22.88
CA LEU A 43 -32.34 11.30 22.43
C LEU A 43 -32.12 10.39 21.21
N VAL A 44 -32.45 9.10 21.28
CA VAL A 44 -31.99 8.12 20.28
C VAL A 44 -32.68 8.30 18.93
N ASP A 45 -34.02 8.31 18.89
CA ASP A 45 -34.78 8.40 17.64
C ASP A 45 -34.57 9.78 16.95
N PRO A 46 -34.53 10.93 17.67
CA PRO A 46 -34.17 12.22 17.08
C PRO A 46 -32.76 12.26 16.49
N LYS A 47 -31.76 11.69 17.18
CA LYS A 47 -30.37 11.66 16.68
C LYS A 47 -30.22 10.75 15.47
N ILE A 48 -30.96 9.65 15.40
CA ILE A 48 -31.00 8.81 14.20
C ILE A 48 -31.55 9.60 13.01
N ALA A 49 -32.66 10.32 13.20
CA ALA A 49 -33.27 11.13 12.13
C ALA A 49 -32.37 12.29 11.68
N GLU A 50 -31.72 12.99 12.62
CA GLU A 50 -30.78 14.10 12.34
C GLU A 50 -29.63 13.67 11.43
N HIS A 51 -29.13 12.45 11.61
CA HIS A 51 -28.04 11.87 10.83
C HIS A 51 -28.52 11.05 9.62
N GLY A 52 -29.80 11.16 9.23
CA GLY A 52 -30.34 10.51 8.04
C GLY A 52 -30.45 8.98 8.14
N GLY A 53 -30.55 8.44 9.36
CA GLY A 53 -30.78 7.02 9.59
C GLY A 53 -32.26 6.64 9.51
N ARG A 54 -32.53 5.45 8.96
CA ARG A 54 -33.88 4.85 8.89
C ARG A 54 -33.94 3.66 9.85
N ILE A 55 -34.81 3.71 10.85
CA ILE A 55 -35.03 2.57 11.75
C ILE A 55 -35.76 1.47 10.97
N VAL A 56 -35.08 0.36 10.72
CA VAL A 56 -35.62 -0.77 9.97
C VAL A 56 -36.45 -1.69 10.87
N ARG A 57 -35.97 -1.93 12.09
CA ARG A 57 -36.66 -2.78 13.05
C ARG A 57 -36.29 -2.42 14.48
N THR A 58 -37.27 -2.55 15.38
CA THR A 58 -37.05 -2.59 16.84
C THR A 58 -37.20 -4.03 17.32
N MET A 59 -36.29 -4.50 18.17
CA MET A 59 -36.26 -5.85 18.75
C MET A 59 -36.31 -5.77 20.28
N GLY A 60 -37.42 -5.26 20.82
CA GLY A 60 -37.53 -4.97 22.25
C GLY A 60 -36.66 -3.77 22.63
N ASP A 61 -35.55 -4.05 23.31
CA ASP A 61 -34.49 -3.12 23.69
C ASP A 61 -33.43 -2.90 22.60
N GLY A 62 -33.40 -3.77 21.58
CA GLY A 62 -32.52 -3.65 20.43
C GLY A 62 -33.07 -2.79 19.29
N LEU A 63 -32.16 -2.17 18.52
CA LEU A 63 -32.45 -1.35 17.34
C LEU A 63 -31.61 -1.81 16.15
N LEU A 64 -32.24 -1.89 14.98
CA LEU A 64 -31.57 -2.05 13.69
C LEU A 64 -31.87 -0.83 12.83
N VAL A 65 -30.81 -0.08 12.49
CA VAL A 65 -30.90 1.18 11.76
C VAL A 65 -30.05 1.12 10.50
N GLU A 66 -30.61 1.58 9.40
CA GLU A 66 -29.91 1.69 8.12
C GLU A 66 -29.49 3.14 7.86
N PHE A 67 -28.26 3.33 7.37
CA PHE A 67 -27.75 4.63 6.94
C PHE A 67 -27.28 4.57 5.49
N ASN A 68 -27.41 5.70 4.79
CA ASN A 68 -26.84 5.88 3.44
C ASN A 68 -25.35 6.26 3.47
N SER A 69 -24.81 6.56 4.65
CA SER A 69 -23.45 7.08 4.84
C SER A 69 -22.81 6.48 6.10
N VAL A 70 -21.61 5.94 5.93
CA VAL A 70 -20.82 5.36 7.04
C VAL A 70 -20.42 6.44 8.05
N VAL A 71 -20.07 7.63 7.54
CA VAL A 71 -19.66 8.76 8.37
C VAL A 71 -20.81 9.19 9.28
N ASP A 72 -22.04 9.23 8.75
CA ASP A 72 -23.21 9.65 9.51
C ASP A 72 -23.66 8.60 10.52
N ALA A 73 -23.56 7.31 10.17
CA ALA A 73 -23.79 6.22 11.12
C ALA A 73 -22.85 6.30 12.34
N VAL A 74 -21.56 6.53 12.09
CA VAL A 74 -20.55 6.65 13.17
C VAL A 74 -20.76 7.94 13.98
N ARG A 75 -21.05 9.07 13.34
CA ARG A 75 -21.37 10.33 14.04
C ARG A 75 -22.60 10.20 14.92
N CYS A 76 -23.65 9.55 14.42
CA CYS A 76 -24.87 9.28 15.16
C CYS A 76 -24.60 8.48 16.43
N ALA A 77 -23.88 7.35 16.30
CA ALA A 77 -23.52 6.51 17.44
C ALA A 77 -22.70 7.27 18.50
N ILE A 78 -21.73 8.08 18.06
CA ILE A 78 -20.91 8.92 18.96
C ILE A 78 -21.77 9.96 19.66
N ALA A 79 -22.65 10.65 18.93
CA ALA A 79 -23.50 11.70 19.48
C ALA A 79 -24.45 11.13 20.55
N ILE A 80 -25.04 9.96 20.28
CA ILE A 80 -25.90 9.26 21.25
C ILE A 80 -25.09 8.85 22.47
N GLN A 81 -23.94 8.18 22.31
CA GLN A 81 -23.14 7.74 23.46
C GLN A 81 -22.61 8.90 24.32
N ARG A 82 -22.30 10.05 23.72
CA ARG A 82 -21.86 11.25 24.46
C ARG A 82 -22.97 11.90 25.26
N ALA A 83 -24.21 11.83 24.80
CA ALA A 83 -25.37 12.41 25.48
C ALA A 83 -26.01 11.46 26.52
N MET A 84 -25.72 10.17 26.45
CA MET A 84 -26.25 9.15 27.40
C MET A 84 -25.96 9.43 28.88
N PRO A 85 -24.77 9.92 29.29
CA PRO A 85 -24.50 10.22 30.71
C PRO A 85 -25.43 11.28 31.32
N GLU A 86 -25.90 12.23 30.51
CA GLU A 86 -26.78 13.33 30.96
C GLU A 86 -28.23 12.87 31.17
N GLN A 87 -28.71 11.91 30.37
CA GLN A 87 -30.08 11.39 30.42
C GLN A 87 -30.38 10.48 31.63
N GLY A 88 -29.35 10.09 32.39
CA GLY A 88 -29.47 9.22 33.56
C GLY A 88 -28.85 9.80 34.84
N ALA A 89 -28.52 11.10 34.86
CA ALA A 89 -27.80 11.75 35.96
C ALA A 89 -28.53 11.62 37.31
N ASP A 90 -29.86 11.70 37.29
CA ASP A 90 -30.73 11.63 38.48
C ASP A 90 -31.07 10.19 38.91
N MET A 91 -30.65 9.17 38.15
CA MET A 91 -30.89 7.76 38.49
C MET A 91 -29.67 7.10 39.16
N PRO A 92 -29.90 6.18 40.12
CA PRO A 92 -28.87 5.31 40.67
C PRO A 92 -28.07 4.57 39.58
N ALA A 93 -26.76 4.46 39.74
CA ALA A 93 -25.85 3.94 38.71
C ALA A 93 -26.18 2.49 38.25
N ASP A 94 -26.82 1.70 39.11
CA ASP A 94 -27.28 0.33 38.89
C ASP A 94 -28.59 0.21 38.08
N ARG A 95 -29.32 1.33 37.94
CA ARG A 95 -30.57 1.48 37.17
C ARG A 95 -30.42 2.27 35.87
N ARG A 96 -29.24 2.84 35.60
CA ARG A 96 -28.99 3.62 34.37
C ARG A 96 -28.96 2.70 33.13
N LEU A 97 -29.70 3.09 32.10
CA LEU A 97 -29.63 2.44 30.79
C LEU A 97 -28.27 2.73 30.13
N ARG A 98 -27.63 1.70 29.58
CA ARG A 98 -26.39 1.83 28.82
C ARG A 98 -26.55 1.12 27.49
N PHE A 99 -26.51 1.90 26.42
CA PHE A 99 -26.48 1.34 25.09
C PHE A 99 -25.09 0.86 24.73
N ARG A 100 -25.04 -0.17 23.91
CA ARG A 100 -23.86 -0.51 23.12
C ARG A 100 -24.25 -0.50 21.65
N PHE A 101 -23.33 -0.08 20.81
CA PHE A 101 -23.56 0.04 19.37
C PHE A 101 -22.57 -0.82 18.61
N ALA A 102 -22.99 -1.31 17.45
CA ALA A 102 -22.05 -1.65 16.41
C ALA A 102 -22.47 -1.26 15.01
N ILE A 103 -21.48 -1.02 14.16
CA ILE A 103 -21.68 -0.57 12.79
C ILE A 103 -20.93 -1.48 11.84
N ASN A 104 -21.63 -1.98 10.83
CA ASN A 104 -21.06 -2.72 9.72
C ASN A 104 -21.52 -2.14 8.39
N MET A 105 -20.75 -2.41 7.34
CA MET A 105 -21.09 -2.09 5.97
C MET A 105 -20.93 -3.37 5.15
N GLY A 106 -21.97 -3.76 4.42
CA GLY A 106 -21.98 -5.03 3.70
C GLY A 106 -23.26 -5.27 2.90
N ASP A 107 -23.29 -6.41 2.21
CA ASP A 107 -24.44 -6.83 1.40
C ASP A 107 -25.64 -7.18 2.29
N VAL A 108 -26.81 -6.66 1.88
CA VAL A 108 -28.10 -6.98 2.47
C VAL A 108 -29.11 -7.30 1.38
N VAL A 109 -30.06 -8.14 1.76
CA VAL A 109 -31.24 -8.47 0.99
C VAL A 109 -32.40 -7.65 1.53
N SER A 110 -33.04 -6.87 0.66
CA SER A 110 -34.22 -6.08 1.03
C SER A 110 -35.49 -6.84 0.69
N ASP A 111 -36.39 -6.93 1.66
CA ASP A 111 -37.76 -7.43 1.49
C ASP A 111 -38.73 -6.37 2.04
N GLY A 112 -39.25 -5.54 1.14
CA GLY A 112 -40.03 -4.35 1.49
C GLY A 112 -39.22 -3.39 2.36
N ASP A 113 -39.74 -3.10 3.57
CA ASP A 113 -39.08 -2.20 4.52
C ASP A 113 -37.98 -2.88 5.37
N LEU A 114 -37.87 -4.21 5.32
CA LEU A 114 -36.94 -5.00 6.15
C LEU A 114 -35.66 -5.35 5.40
N ILE A 115 -34.55 -5.48 6.15
CA ILE A 115 -33.24 -5.90 5.63
C ILE A 115 -32.76 -7.19 6.31
N TYR A 116 -32.19 -8.09 5.53
CA TYR A 116 -31.66 -9.38 5.96
C TYR A 116 -30.28 -9.64 5.32
N GLY A 117 -29.57 -10.67 5.78
CA GLY A 117 -28.33 -11.13 5.17
C GLY A 117 -27.08 -10.92 6.02
N ASP A 118 -25.94 -11.27 5.44
CA ASP A 118 -24.66 -11.37 6.15
C ASP A 118 -24.22 -10.03 6.76
N GLY A 119 -24.51 -8.91 6.09
CA GLY A 119 -24.23 -7.57 6.63
C GLY A 119 -24.87 -7.32 8.00
N VAL A 120 -26.13 -7.76 8.18
CA VAL A 120 -26.89 -7.63 9.43
C VAL A 120 -26.39 -8.61 10.50
N ALA A 121 -26.03 -9.83 10.08
CA ALA A 121 -25.48 -10.84 10.97
C ALA A 121 -24.13 -10.40 11.57
N VAL A 122 -23.25 -9.81 10.76
CA VAL A 122 -22.00 -9.20 11.23
C VAL A 122 -22.29 -8.07 12.21
N ALA A 123 -23.13 -7.10 11.85
CA ALA A 123 -23.45 -5.94 12.70
C ALA A 123 -23.93 -6.37 14.10
N SER A 124 -24.84 -7.35 14.14
CA SER A 124 -25.38 -7.88 15.41
C SER A 124 -24.31 -8.62 16.24
N ARG A 125 -23.36 -9.31 15.60
CA ARG A 125 -22.27 -9.97 16.32
C ARG A 125 -21.27 -8.96 16.89
N LEU A 126 -20.96 -7.90 16.15
CA LEU A 126 -20.08 -6.84 16.61
C LEU A 126 -20.70 -6.09 17.80
N GLU A 127 -22.01 -5.90 17.79
CA GLU A 127 -22.79 -5.30 18.87
C GLU A 127 -22.70 -6.17 20.13
N ALA A 128 -22.88 -7.49 20.00
CA ALA A 128 -22.72 -8.40 21.13
C ALA A 128 -21.31 -8.37 21.77
N LEU A 129 -20.28 -8.00 21.02
CA LEU A 129 -18.90 -7.84 21.49
C LEU A 129 -18.62 -6.45 22.09
N ALA A 130 -19.53 -5.49 21.92
CA ALA A 130 -19.33 -4.14 22.41
C ALA A 130 -19.51 -4.08 23.93
N GLU A 131 -18.59 -3.39 24.60
CA GLU A 131 -18.72 -3.09 26.02
C GLU A 131 -19.88 -2.12 26.28
N PRO A 132 -20.41 -2.06 27.51
CA PRO A 132 -21.48 -1.14 27.86
C PRO A 132 -21.05 0.32 27.68
N GLY A 133 -21.76 1.09 26.86
CA GLY A 133 -21.34 2.45 26.48
C GLY A 133 -20.34 2.49 25.31
N GLY A 134 -19.98 1.33 24.75
CA GLY A 134 -19.04 1.21 23.63
C GLY A 134 -19.70 1.32 22.26
N ILE A 135 -18.85 1.50 21.25
CA ILE A 135 -19.20 1.45 19.83
C ILE A 135 -18.16 0.56 19.13
N ASN A 136 -18.58 -0.57 18.59
CA ASN A 136 -17.74 -1.45 17.79
C ASN A 136 -18.01 -1.24 16.29
N ILE A 137 -16.99 -1.32 15.46
CA ILE A 137 -17.12 -1.17 14.02
C ILE A 137 -16.33 -2.26 13.30
N SER A 138 -16.79 -2.66 12.12
CA SER A 138 -16.03 -3.57 11.27
C SER A 138 -14.85 -2.84 10.60
N ARG A 139 -13.86 -3.61 10.13
CA ARG A 139 -12.74 -3.09 9.32
C ARG A 139 -13.22 -2.21 8.17
N ALA A 140 -14.25 -2.65 7.44
CA ALA A 140 -14.80 -1.92 6.29
C ALA A 140 -15.32 -0.53 6.68
N VAL A 141 -15.96 -0.42 7.83
CA VAL A 141 -16.45 0.87 8.36
C VAL A 141 -15.26 1.74 8.78
N ARG A 142 -14.32 1.18 9.54
CA ARG A 142 -13.12 1.88 10.02
C ARG A 142 -12.32 2.50 8.89
N ASP A 143 -12.07 1.75 7.81
CA ASP A 143 -11.28 2.22 6.68
C ASP A 143 -11.94 3.38 5.93
N GLN A 144 -13.27 3.46 5.92
CA GLN A 144 -13.99 4.58 5.31
C GLN A 144 -14.04 5.85 6.18
N VAL A 145 -13.97 5.72 7.51
CA VAL A 145 -14.12 6.87 8.41
C VAL A 145 -12.81 7.39 9.00
N ARG A 146 -11.73 6.61 8.94
CA ARG A 146 -10.43 6.93 9.58
C ARG A 146 -9.89 8.30 9.21
N ASP A 147 -9.98 8.68 7.93
CA ASP A 147 -9.44 9.96 7.45
C ASP A 147 -10.49 11.08 7.41
N ARG A 148 -11.74 10.76 7.79
CA ARG A 148 -12.90 11.66 7.68
C ARG A 148 -13.44 12.13 9.04
N LEU A 149 -13.13 11.40 10.10
CA LEU A 149 -13.55 11.72 11.47
C LEU A 149 -12.33 11.78 12.39
N PRO A 150 -12.21 12.82 13.24
CA PRO A 150 -11.11 12.94 14.20
C PRO A 150 -11.37 12.04 15.43
N ILE A 151 -11.37 10.72 15.23
CA ILE A 151 -11.68 9.73 16.27
C ILE A 151 -10.63 8.62 16.27
N MET A 152 -10.34 8.10 17.47
CA MET A 152 -9.38 7.02 17.65
C MET A 152 -10.10 5.67 17.68
N PHE A 153 -9.41 4.64 17.19
CA PHE A 153 -9.90 3.27 17.17
C PHE A 153 -8.93 2.35 17.91
N GLU A 154 -9.46 1.49 18.76
CA GLU A 154 -8.74 0.40 19.39
C GLU A 154 -9.02 -0.89 18.63
N ASP A 155 -7.98 -1.61 18.23
CA ASP A 155 -8.13 -2.88 17.51
C ASP A 155 -8.40 -4.00 18.49
N CYS A 156 -9.57 -4.64 18.34
CA CYS A 156 -9.98 -5.75 19.18
C CYS A 156 -9.62 -7.12 18.56
N GLY A 157 -9.00 -7.17 17.38
CA GLY A 157 -8.58 -8.39 16.72
C GLY A 157 -9.67 -9.07 15.87
N GLU A 158 -9.34 -10.25 15.35
CA GLU A 158 -10.19 -11.01 14.44
C GLU A 158 -11.16 -11.93 15.19
N HIS A 159 -12.43 -11.91 14.77
CA HIS A 159 -13.50 -12.66 15.40
C HIS A 159 -14.25 -13.50 14.37
N GLU A 160 -14.45 -14.78 14.68
CA GLU A 160 -15.26 -15.67 13.83
C GLU A 160 -16.75 -15.36 13.98
N VAL A 161 -17.42 -15.23 12.83
CA VAL A 161 -18.87 -15.07 12.75
C VAL A 161 -19.46 -16.34 12.16
N LYS A 162 -20.43 -16.95 12.85
CA LYS A 162 -21.11 -18.14 12.34
C LYS A 162 -21.73 -17.81 10.98
N ASN A 163 -21.52 -18.68 9.99
CA ASN A 163 -22.03 -18.57 8.62
C ASN A 163 -21.34 -17.50 7.73
N ILE A 164 -20.12 -17.07 8.10
CA ILE A 164 -19.28 -16.22 7.23
C ILE A 164 -17.92 -16.90 7.08
N SER A 165 -17.47 -17.08 5.84
CA SER A 165 -16.26 -17.85 5.51
C SER A 165 -14.94 -17.19 5.95
N ARG A 166 -14.97 -15.93 6.41
CA ARG A 166 -13.80 -15.14 6.80
C ARG A 166 -14.00 -14.48 8.16
N PRO A 167 -12.97 -14.44 9.03
CA PRO A 167 -13.06 -13.72 10.29
C PRO A 167 -13.21 -12.21 10.05
N VAL A 168 -13.98 -11.55 10.92
CA VAL A 168 -14.22 -10.11 10.87
C VAL A 168 -13.34 -9.45 11.92
N ARG A 169 -12.47 -8.51 11.48
CA ARG A 169 -11.67 -7.70 12.41
C ARG A 169 -12.51 -6.56 12.98
N VAL A 170 -12.48 -6.44 14.30
CA VAL A 170 -13.33 -5.53 15.07
C VAL A 170 -12.51 -4.39 15.63
N PHE A 171 -13.02 -3.17 15.53
CA PHE A 171 -12.42 -1.98 16.12
C PHE A 171 -13.40 -1.31 17.07
N ARG A 172 -12.92 -0.81 18.21
CA ARG A 172 -13.70 -0.03 19.16
C ARG A 172 -13.43 1.46 18.98
N VAL A 173 -14.47 2.28 18.95
CA VAL A 173 -14.34 3.75 18.93
C VAL A 173 -14.05 4.26 20.34
N VAL A 174 -13.00 5.06 20.48
CA VAL A 174 -12.61 5.67 21.76
C VAL A 174 -13.35 7.00 21.95
N LEU A 175 -14.19 7.07 23.00
CA LEU A 175 -15.09 8.22 23.24
C LEU A 175 -14.53 9.28 24.21
N GLU A 176 -13.57 8.92 25.07
CA GLU A 176 -12.96 9.83 26.05
C GLU A 176 -11.57 10.31 25.61
N GLU A 177 -11.36 11.64 25.58
CA GLU A 177 -10.02 12.24 25.58
C GLU A 177 -9.49 12.20 27.02
N LYS A 178 -8.76 11.14 27.38
CA LYS A 178 -8.06 11.12 28.67
C LYS A 178 -6.86 12.07 28.64
N PRO A 179 -6.72 13.01 29.61
CA PRO A 179 -5.50 13.79 29.75
C PRO A 179 -4.34 12.86 30.10
N ALA A 180 -3.21 13.04 29.43
CA ALA A 180 -2.01 12.24 29.63
C ALA A 180 -1.47 12.39 31.06
N GLY A 181 -1.55 11.32 31.87
CA GLY A 181 -0.92 11.28 33.18
C GLY A 181 -1.01 9.90 33.87
N ALA A 182 0.16 9.27 34.03
CA ALA A 182 0.50 8.14 34.93
C ALA A 182 -0.21 6.78 34.68
N ALA A 183 0.40 5.90 33.85
CA ALA A 183 1.20 4.71 34.23
C ALA A 183 0.42 3.44 33.79
N SER A 184 0.96 2.42 33.10
CA SER A 184 2.21 1.68 33.34
C SER A 184 2.88 1.18 32.04
N THR A 185 4.21 1.24 32.04
CA THR A 185 5.22 0.46 31.30
C THR A 185 4.73 -0.55 30.26
N GLY A 186 4.79 -0.12 28.99
CA GLY A 186 4.60 -0.92 27.79
C GLY A 186 4.48 0.00 26.58
N ARG A 187 5.34 1.03 26.50
CA ARG A 187 5.22 2.09 25.51
C ARG A 187 5.63 1.55 24.14
N ARG A 188 4.69 0.94 23.41
CA ARG A 188 4.74 0.97 21.94
C ARG A 188 4.60 2.44 21.58
N ARG A 189 5.71 3.07 21.25
CA ARG A 189 5.77 4.46 20.80
C ARG A 189 4.78 4.54 19.64
N ALA A 190 3.67 5.25 19.82
CA ALA A 190 2.84 5.63 18.67
C ALA A 190 3.76 6.46 17.79
N ALA A 191 4.09 5.93 16.60
CA ALA A 191 4.90 6.64 15.63
C ALA A 191 4.28 8.02 15.40
N ALA A 192 5.11 9.07 15.38
CA ALA A 192 4.67 10.37 14.91
C ALA A 192 4.06 10.21 13.50
N PRO A 193 3.09 11.03 13.10
CA PRO A 193 2.56 10.98 11.74
C PRO A 193 3.73 11.09 10.75
N ILE A 194 3.91 10.06 9.92
CA ILE A 194 4.94 10.06 8.87
C ILE A 194 4.58 11.20 7.90
N ASP A 195 5.45 12.20 7.82
CA ASP A 195 5.26 13.36 6.94
C ASP A 195 5.63 12.98 5.50
N LYS A 196 4.68 12.34 4.81
CA LYS A 196 4.87 11.92 3.41
C LYS A 196 5.19 13.15 2.54
N PRO A 197 6.13 13.04 1.57
CA PRO A 197 6.36 14.12 0.62
C PRO A 197 5.06 14.47 -0.12
N ALA A 198 4.83 15.77 -0.34
CA ALA A 198 3.65 16.26 -1.03
C ALA A 198 4.02 16.97 -2.35
N LEU A 199 3.25 16.69 -3.39
CA LEU A 199 3.44 17.13 -4.77
C LEU A 199 2.15 17.80 -5.28
N ALA A 200 2.29 18.92 -5.98
CA ALA A 200 1.19 19.53 -6.72
C ALA A 200 1.46 19.49 -8.23
N VAL A 201 0.43 19.22 -9.03
CA VAL A 201 0.47 19.41 -10.49
C VAL A 201 -0.23 20.72 -10.81
N LEU A 202 0.51 21.69 -11.34
CA LEU A 202 -0.02 22.99 -11.72
C LEU A 202 -0.71 22.95 -13.09
N PRO A 203 -1.70 23.84 -13.33
CA PRO A 203 -2.22 24.04 -14.67
C PRO A 203 -1.11 24.39 -15.64
N PHE A 204 -1.02 23.63 -16.72
CA PHE A 204 -0.03 23.86 -17.77
C PHE A 204 -0.31 25.20 -18.45
N GLN A 205 0.75 25.94 -18.78
CA GLN A 205 0.61 27.25 -19.40
C GLN A 205 0.45 27.12 -20.91
N ASN A 206 -0.65 27.66 -21.42
CA ASN A 206 -0.91 27.78 -22.84
C ASN A 206 -0.24 29.05 -23.40
N LEU A 207 0.91 28.89 -24.05
CA LEU A 207 1.61 30.00 -24.71
C LEU A 207 1.09 30.26 -26.14
N GLY A 208 0.23 29.38 -26.67
CA GLY A 208 -0.42 29.52 -27.97
C GLY A 208 -1.74 30.31 -27.93
N GLY A 209 -2.43 30.29 -26.79
CA GLY A 209 -3.59 31.14 -26.50
C GLY A 209 -4.93 30.67 -27.09
N ASP A 210 -5.01 29.49 -27.72
CA ASP A 210 -6.26 28.95 -28.26
C ASP A 210 -7.03 28.06 -27.26
N ALA A 211 -8.36 28.12 -27.30
CA ALA A 211 -9.25 27.45 -26.36
C ALA A 211 -9.24 25.90 -26.46
N GLU A 212 -8.98 25.37 -27.65
CA GLU A 212 -8.83 23.93 -27.89
C GLU A 212 -7.64 23.37 -27.09
N THR A 213 -6.50 24.04 -27.20
CA THR A 213 -5.30 23.69 -26.43
C THR A 213 -5.50 23.87 -24.93
N GLU A 214 -6.27 24.89 -24.51
CA GLU A 214 -6.59 25.12 -23.11
C GLU A 214 -7.36 23.96 -22.46
N PHE A 215 -8.29 23.36 -23.21
CA PHE A 215 -9.04 22.19 -22.76
C PHE A 215 -8.12 20.96 -22.65
N PHE A 216 -7.31 20.71 -23.68
CA PHE A 216 -6.34 19.62 -23.72
C PHE A 216 -5.34 19.66 -22.54
N LEU A 217 -4.80 20.85 -22.21
CA LEU A 217 -3.91 21.00 -21.05
C LEU A 217 -4.61 20.73 -19.72
N GLY A 218 -5.91 21.06 -19.63
CA GLY A 218 -6.73 20.79 -18.46
C GLY A 218 -6.96 19.30 -18.22
N SER A 219 -7.28 18.54 -19.28
CA SER A 219 -7.45 17.08 -19.20
C SER A 219 -6.13 16.38 -18.89
N MET A 220 -5.04 16.78 -19.55
CA MET A 220 -3.72 16.18 -19.31
C MET A 220 -3.25 16.34 -17.85
N ALA A 221 -3.43 17.52 -17.26
CA ALA A 221 -3.08 17.73 -15.85
C ALA A 221 -3.96 16.92 -14.88
N GLU A 222 -5.22 16.64 -15.24
CA GLU A 222 -6.14 15.83 -14.46
C GLU A 222 -5.77 14.33 -14.47
N ASP A 223 -5.40 13.82 -15.64
CA ASP A 223 -4.91 12.44 -15.79
C ASP A 223 -3.58 12.25 -15.04
N LEU A 224 -2.66 13.21 -15.14
CA LEU A 224 -1.42 13.20 -14.36
C LEU A 224 -1.68 13.18 -12.85
N ILE A 225 -2.62 13.98 -12.35
CA ILE A 225 -3.00 13.96 -10.92
C ILE A 225 -3.52 12.59 -10.52
N THR A 226 -4.40 12.01 -11.33
CA THR A 226 -5.05 10.73 -11.07
C THR A 226 -4.02 9.60 -11.03
N GLU A 227 -3.12 9.55 -12.01
CA GLU A 227 -2.12 8.48 -12.09
C GLU A 227 -1.01 8.64 -11.05
N LEU A 228 -0.50 9.85 -10.82
CA LEU A 228 0.50 10.07 -9.78
C LEU A 228 -0.04 9.78 -8.37
N ALA A 229 -1.34 9.98 -8.13
CA ALA A 229 -1.98 9.65 -6.85
C ALA A 229 -1.96 8.13 -6.54
N ARG A 230 -1.82 7.27 -7.55
CA ARG A 230 -1.68 5.81 -7.37
C ARG A 230 -0.35 5.41 -6.74
N ALA A 231 0.65 6.28 -6.71
CA ALA A 231 1.95 5.97 -6.10
C ALA A 231 1.87 5.76 -4.59
N ARG A 232 0.93 6.39 -3.88
CA ARG A 232 0.61 6.27 -2.43
C ARG A 232 1.72 6.58 -1.41
N TRP A 233 2.99 6.56 -1.82
CA TRP A 233 4.14 6.88 -0.96
C TRP A 233 4.44 8.39 -0.88
N PHE A 234 3.82 9.19 -1.76
CA PHE A 234 3.73 10.64 -1.67
C PHE A 234 2.26 11.10 -1.81
N SER A 235 1.95 12.29 -1.30
CA SER A 235 0.63 12.92 -1.37
C SER A 235 0.51 13.80 -2.60
N ILE A 236 -0.62 13.72 -3.31
CA ILE A 236 -0.96 14.63 -4.42
C ILE A 236 -1.99 15.65 -3.96
N VAL A 237 -1.74 16.93 -4.23
CA VAL A 237 -2.74 17.97 -4.01
C VAL A 237 -3.90 17.82 -4.98
N ALA A 238 -5.13 17.90 -4.44
CA ALA A 238 -6.35 17.82 -5.22
C ALA A 238 -6.40 18.88 -6.33
N ARG A 239 -6.90 18.48 -7.49
CA ARG A 239 -7.02 19.31 -8.69
C ARG A 239 -7.61 20.68 -8.43
N ASN A 240 -8.74 20.76 -7.73
CA ASN A 240 -9.45 22.03 -7.47
C ASN A 240 -8.58 23.05 -6.73
N THR A 241 -7.71 22.57 -5.85
CA THR A 241 -6.78 23.41 -5.09
C THR A 241 -5.66 23.92 -5.99
N SER A 242 -5.01 23.04 -6.77
CA SER A 242 -3.94 23.42 -7.70
C SER A 242 -4.44 24.30 -8.86
N PHE A 243 -5.67 24.08 -9.34
CA PHE A 243 -6.25 24.84 -10.44
C PHE A 243 -6.71 26.24 -10.04
N SER A 244 -6.78 26.54 -8.74
CA SER A 244 -7.00 27.91 -8.25
C SER A 244 -5.89 28.87 -8.67
N TYR A 245 -4.72 28.38 -9.11
CA TYR A 245 -3.59 29.17 -9.62
C TYR A 245 -3.63 29.43 -11.12
N LYS A 246 -4.63 28.90 -11.83
CA LYS A 246 -4.81 29.11 -13.28
C LYS A 246 -4.91 30.61 -13.60
N GLY A 247 -4.07 31.09 -14.52
CA GLY A 247 -4.04 32.50 -14.94
C GLY A 247 -3.47 33.48 -13.92
N LYS A 248 -3.01 33.02 -12.73
CA LYS A 248 -2.45 33.89 -11.69
C LYS A 248 -0.95 34.16 -11.84
N GLY A 249 -0.27 33.46 -12.75
CA GLY A 249 1.19 33.59 -12.94
C GLY A 249 1.98 33.34 -11.66
N ALA A 250 1.47 32.49 -10.77
CA ALA A 250 2.07 32.26 -9.46
C ALA A 250 3.41 31.52 -9.60
N ASP A 251 4.43 32.02 -8.90
CA ASP A 251 5.73 31.35 -8.79
C ASP A 251 5.57 30.04 -8.00
N SER A 252 6.25 28.99 -8.43
CA SER A 252 6.39 27.70 -7.75
C SER A 252 6.63 27.84 -6.23
N LYS A 253 7.46 28.81 -5.81
CA LYS A 253 7.72 29.13 -4.39
C LYS A 253 6.51 29.65 -3.62
N GLN A 254 5.64 30.40 -4.29
CA GLN A 254 4.41 30.89 -3.71
C GLN A 254 3.41 29.75 -3.55
N VAL A 255 3.20 28.98 -4.63
CA VAL A 255 2.32 27.80 -4.64
C VAL A 255 2.71 26.82 -3.54
N ALA A 256 4.00 26.51 -3.41
CA ALA A 256 4.50 25.60 -2.40
C ALA A 256 4.22 26.04 -0.97
N ARG A 257 4.36 27.34 -0.68
CA ARG A 257 4.06 27.88 0.65
C ARG A 257 2.57 27.87 0.96
N GLU A 258 1.74 28.24 -0.01
CA GLU A 258 0.29 28.31 0.19
C GLU A 258 -0.36 26.92 0.25
N LEU A 259 0.15 25.96 -0.51
CA LEU A 259 -0.36 24.58 -0.56
C LEU A 259 0.34 23.62 0.42
N GLY A 260 1.42 24.04 1.05
CA GLY A 260 2.22 23.19 1.93
C GLY A 260 2.91 22.04 1.18
N VAL A 261 3.24 22.22 -0.10
CA VAL A 261 3.92 21.21 -0.92
C VAL A 261 5.41 21.51 -1.06
N ARG A 262 6.21 20.45 -1.18
CA ARG A 262 7.67 20.55 -1.43
C ARG A 262 7.97 20.57 -2.92
N TYR A 263 7.17 19.84 -3.69
CA TYR A 263 7.43 19.59 -5.09
C TYR A 263 6.28 20.08 -5.96
N VAL A 264 6.61 20.51 -7.17
CA VAL A 264 5.64 20.98 -8.16
C VAL A 264 5.97 20.39 -9.53
N VAL A 265 4.97 19.80 -10.18
CA VAL A 265 4.99 19.54 -11.63
C VAL A 265 4.38 20.75 -12.32
N GLU A 266 5.12 21.32 -13.26
CA GLU A 266 4.64 22.41 -14.11
C GLU A 266 5.00 22.15 -15.57
N GLY A 267 4.29 22.80 -16.48
CA GLY A 267 4.59 22.66 -17.89
C GLY A 267 4.01 23.76 -18.75
N THR A 268 4.45 23.79 -19.99
CA THR A 268 4.07 24.80 -20.98
C THR A 268 3.80 24.14 -22.32
N LEU A 269 2.87 24.69 -23.09
CA LEU A 269 2.61 24.27 -24.47
C LEU A 269 2.76 25.46 -25.41
N ARG A 270 3.50 25.23 -26.51
CA ARG A 270 3.62 26.15 -27.65
C ARG A 270 3.04 25.51 -28.89
N LYS A 271 2.19 26.23 -29.62
CA LYS A 271 1.54 25.79 -30.86
C LYS A 271 2.09 26.58 -32.04
N ALA A 272 2.35 25.90 -33.14
CA ALA A 272 2.73 26.50 -34.42
C ALA A 272 2.04 25.74 -35.55
N GLY A 273 0.93 26.29 -36.08
CA GLY A 273 0.05 25.58 -36.99
C GLY A 273 -0.57 24.36 -36.30
N ASN A 274 -0.39 23.16 -36.87
CA ASN A 274 -0.85 21.90 -36.29
C ASN A 274 0.18 21.24 -35.34
N ARG A 275 1.39 21.79 -35.23
CA ARG A 275 2.45 21.23 -34.36
C ARG A 275 2.36 21.83 -32.97
N VAL A 276 2.49 20.96 -31.98
CA VAL A 276 2.58 21.34 -30.57
C VAL A 276 3.87 20.85 -29.96
N ARG A 277 4.45 21.68 -29.10
CA ARG A 277 5.58 21.34 -28.24
C ARG A 277 5.19 21.56 -26.80
N ILE A 278 5.27 20.50 -26.01
CA ILE A 278 4.97 20.51 -24.58
C ILE A 278 6.29 20.35 -23.84
N SER A 279 6.51 21.19 -22.83
CA SER A 279 7.64 21.04 -21.89
C SER A 279 7.09 20.78 -20.51
N CYS A 280 7.57 19.74 -19.84
CA CYS A 280 7.18 19.35 -18.49
C CYS A 280 8.41 19.38 -17.60
N GLN A 281 8.24 19.78 -16.34
CA GLN A 281 9.33 19.78 -15.36
C GLN A 281 8.83 19.50 -13.95
N LEU A 282 9.70 18.85 -13.17
CA LEU A 282 9.54 18.64 -11.73
C LEU A 282 10.51 19.56 -11.00
N VAL A 283 9.98 20.37 -10.09
CA VAL A 283 10.72 21.40 -9.36
C VAL A 283 10.63 21.15 -7.86
N GLU A 284 11.76 21.24 -7.15
CA GLU A 284 11.77 21.41 -5.70
C GLU A 284 11.47 22.87 -5.39
N ALA A 285 10.25 23.15 -4.95
CA ALA A 285 9.72 24.50 -4.94
C ALA A 285 10.34 25.40 -3.85
N VAL A 286 10.96 24.84 -2.80
CA VAL A 286 11.63 25.66 -1.78
C VAL A 286 12.94 26.25 -2.31
N SER A 287 13.77 25.44 -2.96
CA SER A 287 15.03 25.90 -3.55
C SER A 287 14.83 26.57 -4.92
N GLY A 288 13.82 26.14 -5.68
CA GLY A 288 13.64 26.46 -7.09
C GLY A 288 14.49 25.58 -8.02
N GLN A 289 15.05 24.47 -7.51
CA GLN A 289 15.86 23.56 -8.30
C GLN A 289 14.96 22.73 -9.23
N HIS A 290 15.28 22.72 -10.52
CA HIS A 290 14.69 21.79 -11.48
C HIS A 290 15.33 20.41 -11.28
N LEU A 291 14.52 19.43 -10.87
CA LEU A 291 14.96 18.06 -10.63
C LEU A 291 14.92 17.22 -11.91
N TRP A 292 13.93 17.50 -12.78
CA TRP A 292 13.77 16.84 -14.06
C TRP A 292 13.03 17.76 -15.04
N ALA A 293 13.34 17.64 -16.32
CA ALA A 293 12.63 18.33 -17.39
C ALA A 293 12.69 17.53 -18.70
N GLU A 294 11.56 17.47 -19.41
CA GLU A 294 11.45 16.78 -20.69
C GLU A 294 10.60 17.58 -21.68
N ARG A 295 10.81 17.32 -22.97
CA ARG A 295 10.09 17.98 -24.07
C ARG A 295 9.45 16.93 -24.97
N PHE A 296 8.19 17.17 -25.30
CA PHE A 296 7.38 16.32 -26.16
C PHE A 296 6.95 17.12 -27.38
N ASP A 297 7.17 16.54 -28.55
CA ASP A 297 6.73 17.08 -29.83
C ASP A 297 5.60 16.21 -30.40
N GLY A 298 4.58 16.85 -30.95
CA GLY A 298 3.42 16.16 -31.54
C GLY A 298 2.55 17.07 -32.39
N THR A 299 1.38 16.54 -32.74
CA THR A 299 0.32 17.21 -33.50
C THR A 299 -0.97 17.24 -32.67
N LEU A 300 -1.91 18.14 -32.97
CA LEU A 300 -3.22 18.14 -32.31
C LEU A 300 -4.18 17.08 -32.85
N GLU A 301 -3.88 16.50 -34.02
CA GLU A 301 -4.63 15.39 -34.58
C GLU A 301 -4.46 14.10 -33.76
N ASP A 302 -3.27 13.89 -33.18
CA ASP A 302 -2.92 12.71 -32.36
C ASP A 302 -2.87 13.07 -30.86
N THR A 303 -3.86 13.84 -30.38
CA THR A 303 -3.87 14.37 -29.00
C THR A 303 -3.85 13.27 -27.94
N PHE A 304 -4.59 12.18 -28.12
CA PHE A 304 -4.60 11.05 -27.18
C PHE A 304 -3.24 10.36 -27.10
N ASP A 305 -2.64 10.01 -28.25
CA ASP A 305 -1.31 9.39 -28.28
C ASP A 305 -0.22 10.30 -27.69
N LEU A 306 -0.32 11.61 -27.89
CA LEU A 306 0.58 12.57 -27.26
C LEU A 306 0.38 12.63 -25.75
N GLN A 307 -0.87 12.65 -25.29
CA GLN A 307 -1.23 12.68 -23.86
C GLN A 307 -0.80 11.41 -23.13
N ASP A 308 -1.01 10.24 -23.74
CA ASP A 308 -0.60 8.95 -23.17
C ASP A 308 0.92 8.88 -23.00
N ARG A 309 1.69 9.26 -24.03
CA ARG A 309 3.16 9.30 -23.96
C ARG A 309 3.68 10.25 -22.88
N ILE A 310 3.05 11.42 -22.73
CA ILE A 310 3.43 12.38 -21.69
C ILE A 310 3.15 11.80 -20.31
N THR A 311 1.96 11.22 -20.14
CA THR A 311 1.51 10.63 -18.88
C THR A 311 2.43 9.48 -18.47
N GLU A 312 2.72 8.56 -19.38
CA GLU A 312 3.65 7.43 -19.16
C GLU A 312 5.06 7.91 -18.81
N SER A 313 5.63 8.85 -19.57
CA SER A 313 6.97 9.39 -19.31
C SER A 313 7.06 10.09 -17.94
N LEU A 314 6.05 10.89 -17.57
CA LEU A 314 6.02 11.54 -16.26
C LEU A 314 5.87 10.54 -15.12
N ILE A 315 4.98 9.54 -15.23
CA ILE A 315 4.82 8.51 -14.20
C ILE A 315 6.12 7.73 -14.03
N GLY A 316 6.78 7.38 -15.14
CA GLY A 316 8.06 6.67 -15.16
C GLY A 316 9.22 7.46 -14.56
N SER A 317 9.21 8.79 -14.66
CA SER A 317 10.33 9.65 -14.25
C SER A 317 10.14 10.32 -12.89
N VAL A 318 8.93 10.79 -12.56
CA VAL A 318 8.66 11.55 -11.34
C VAL A 318 8.93 10.72 -10.09
N GLY A 319 8.49 9.45 -10.07
CA GLY A 319 8.69 8.57 -8.91
C GLY A 319 10.17 8.40 -8.52
N PRO A 320 11.05 7.94 -9.43
CA PRO A 320 12.47 7.79 -9.16
C PRO A 320 13.17 9.10 -8.78
N VAL A 321 12.93 10.19 -9.52
CA VAL A 321 13.55 11.50 -9.26
C VAL A 321 13.13 12.06 -7.89
N LEU A 322 11.86 11.91 -7.55
CA LEU A 322 11.34 12.33 -6.25
C LEU A 322 11.95 11.51 -5.11
N ARG A 323 12.14 10.19 -5.31
CA ARG A 323 12.77 9.31 -4.32
C ARG A 323 14.20 9.73 -4.07
N GLU A 324 14.97 10.02 -5.12
CA GLU A 324 16.34 10.50 -4.99
C GLU A 324 16.42 11.83 -4.24
N ALA A 325 15.55 12.79 -4.56
CA ALA A 325 15.48 14.06 -3.86
C ALA A 325 15.16 13.90 -2.36
N GLU A 326 14.23 13.00 -2.01
CA GLU A 326 13.90 12.71 -0.61
C GLU A 326 15.02 11.96 0.12
N ILE A 327 15.74 11.05 -0.54
CA ILE A 327 16.93 10.38 0.03
C ILE A 327 18.01 11.42 0.37
N GLU A 328 18.30 12.34 -0.55
CA GLU A 328 19.27 13.40 -0.34
C GLU A 328 18.88 14.36 0.78
N ARG A 329 17.59 14.64 0.90
CA ARG A 329 17.04 15.41 2.03
C ARG A 329 17.23 14.66 3.35
N ALA A 330 16.87 13.38 3.41
CA ALA A 330 16.99 12.57 4.62
C ALA A 330 18.45 12.48 5.09
N ARG A 331 19.41 12.37 4.16
CA ARG A 331 20.86 12.38 4.45
C ARG A 331 21.36 13.69 5.06
N ARG A 332 20.78 14.83 4.68
CA ARG A 332 21.16 16.16 5.22
C ARG A 332 20.54 16.47 6.57
N LYS A 333 19.49 15.74 6.97
CA LYS A 333 18.80 15.93 8.25
C LYS A 333 19.70 15.46 9.41
N PRO A 334 19.88 16.25 10.48
CA PRO A 334 20.61 15.80 11.66
C PRO A 334 20.01 14.52 12.24
N GLU A 335 20.86 13.58 12.65
CA GLU A 335 20.45 12.24 13.12
C GLU A 335 19.40 12.30 14.23
N ALA A 336 19.54 13.23 15.18
CA ALA A 336 18.60 13.41 16.29
C ALA A 336 17.16 13.77 15.85
N ASN A 337 16.98 14.25 14.61
CA ASN A 337 15.69 14.68 14.08
C ASN A 337 15.11 13.69 13.05
N GLN A 338 15.78 12.58 12.77
CA GLN A 338 15.31 11.61 11.79
C GLN A 338 14.22 10.72 12.36
N ASP A 339 13.19 10.45 11.56
CA ASP A 339 12.14 9.50 11.88
C ASP A 339 12.35 8.16 11.15
N ALA A 340 11.44 7.21 11.37
CA ALA A 340 11.50 5.89 10.72
C ALA A 340 11.48 5.99 9.19
N TYR A 341 10.82 7.01 8.64
CA TYR A 341 10.73 7.23 7.20
C TYR A 341 12.06 7.73 6.64
N ASP A 342 12.68 8.74 7.27
CA ASP A 342 14.00 9.24 6.90
C ASP A 342 15.06 8.13 6.93
N LEU A 343 15.07 7.33 7.99
CA LEU A 343 16.00 6.19 8.15
C LEU A 343 15.79 5.15 7.05
N THR A 344 14.53 4.84 6.72
CA THR A 344 14.18 3.89 5.66
C THR A 344 14.59 4.41 4.28
N LEU A 345 14.42 5.71 4.00
CA LEU A 345 14.92 6.32 2.77
C LEU A 345 16.44 6.25 2.67
N ARG A 346 17.16 6.57 3.75
CA ARG A 346 18.63 6.46 3.80
C ARG A 346 19.11 5.03 3.55
N ALA A 347 18.37 4.02 4.03
CA ALA A 347 18.68 2.61 3.84
C ALA A 347 18.39 2.11 2.42
N PHE A 348 17.60 2.83 1.62
CA PHE A 348 17.15 2.35 0.31
C PHE A 348 18.32 2.13 -0.67
N PRO A 349 19.24 3.08 -0.95
CA PRO A 349 20.38 2.81 -1.83
C PRO A 349 21.29 1.66 -1.37
N PRO A 350 21.77 1.60 -0.11
CA PRO A 350 22.65 0.51 0.31
C PRO A 350 21.97 -0.87 0.31
N THR A 351 20.63 -0.93 0.44
CA THR A 351 19.86 -2.19 0.30
C THR A 351 20.07 -2.86 -1.06
N PHE A 352 20.26 -2.08 -2.13
CA PHE A 352 20.35 -2.57 -3.51
C PHE A 352 21.76 -2.42 -4.12
N ALA A 353 22.77 -2.09 -3.31
CA ALA A 353 24.16 -1.97 -3.76
C ALA A 353 24.84 -3.34 -3.98
N GLU A 354 24.25 -4.42 -3.44
CA GLU A 354 24.70 -5.81 -3.58
C GLU A 354 26.12 -6.05 -3.00
N THR A 355 26.45 -5.40 -1.87
CA THR A 355 27.72 -5.62 -1.17
C THR A 355 27.52 -5.93 0.32
N PRO A 356 28.43 -6.69 0.97
CA PRO A 356 28.34 -6.96 2.41
C PRO A 356 28.34 -5.69 3.27
N GLN A 357 29.15 -4.69 2.90
CA GLN A 357 29.32 -3.45 3.64
C GLN A 357 28.04 -2.60 3.59
N ASP A 358 27.47 -2.43 2.39
CA ASP A 358 26.24 -1.68 2.21
C ASP A 358 25.05 -2.40 2.85
N ASN A 359 24.98 -3.74 2.74
CA ASN A 359 23.96 -4.53 3.42
C ASN A 359 23.99 -4.35 4.94
N ALA A 360 25.18 -4.34 5.54
CA ALA A 360 25.34 -4.12 6.98
C ALA A 360 24.89 -2.70 7.40
N GLU A 361 25.21 -1.68 6.60
CA GLU A 361 24.76 -0.30 6.85
C GLU A 361 23.25 -0.16 6.68
N ALA A 362 22.67 -0.79 5.65
CA ALA A 362 21.22 -0.83 5.46
C ALA A 362 20.52 -1.47 6.66
N LEU A 363 20.99 -2.64 7.12
CA LEU A 363 20.41 -3.31 8.29
C LEU A 363 20.53 -2.49 9.57
N ARG A 364 21.62 -1.73 9.75
CA ARG A 364 21.77 -0.81 10.89
C ARG A 364 20.67 0.27 10.87
N LEU A 365 20.54 0.98 9.75
CA LEU A 365 19.53 2.03 9.57
C LEU A 365 18.10 1.50 9.70
N LEU A 366 17.83 0.33 9.13
CA LEU A 366 16.51 -0.31 9.18
C LEU A 366 16.17 -0.81 10.58
N THR A 367 17.16 -1.26 11.35
CA THR A 367 16.96 -1.62 12.76
C THR A 367 16.51 -0.40 13.57
N GLU A 368 17.19 0.73 13.42
CA GLU A 368 16.81 1.99 14.07
C GLU A 368 15.40 2.47 13.61
N ALA A 369 15.08 2.31 12.33
CA ALA A 369 13.75 2.64 11.81
C ALA A 369 12.65 1.77 12.45
N LEU A 370 12.91 0.47 12.60
CA LEU A 370 11.97 -0.50 13.16
C LEU A 370 11.87 -0.41 14.70
N GLU A 371 12.90 0.10 15.39
CA GLU A 371 12.79 0.48 16.80
C GLU A 371 11.81 1.64 17.01
N ALA A 372 11.75 2.58 16.05
CA ALA A 372 10.83 3.70 16.07
C ALA A 372 9.40 3.31 15.65
N ASP A 373 9.27 2.48 14.61
CA ASP A 373 7.99 1.92 14.15
C ASP A 373 8.15 0.45 13.67
N PRO A 374 7.86 -0.53 14.54
CA PRO A 374 7.99 -1.95 14.21
C PRO A 374 7.07 -2.42 13.07
N ALA A 375 5.95 -1.74 12.86
CA ALA A 375 4.96 -2.10 11.84
C ALA A 375 5.24 -1.40 10.50
N PHE A 376 6.33 -0.64 10.39
CA PHE A 376 6.59 0.13 9.18
C PHE A 376 6.90 -0.81 8.00
N ALA A 377 5.94 -0.94 7.09
CA ALA A 377 5.93 -1.96 6.05
C ALA A 377 7.16 -1.90 5.13
N MET A 378 7.56 -0.69 4.70
CA MET A 378 8.70 -0.50 3.82
C MET A 378 10.03 -0.87 4.50
N ALA A 379 10.21 -0.48 5.77
CA ALA A 379 11.40 -0.85 6.54
C ALA A 379 11.51 -2.37 6.71
N ASN A 380 10.39 -3.02 7.03
CA ASN A 380 10.32 -4.48 7.10
C ASN A 380 10.65 -5.14 5.74
N ALA A 381 10.14 -4.59 4.64
CA ALA A 381 10.39 -5.14 3.30
C ALA A 381 11.88 -5.06 2.91
N LEU A 382 12.52 -3.91 3.12
CA LEU A 382 13.95 -3.72 2.84
C LEU A 382 14.81 -4.57 3.78
N ALA A 383 14.45 -4.68 5.06
CA ALA A 383 15.18 -5.51 6.00
C ALA A 383 15.07 -6.99 5.63
N ALA A 384 13.86 -7.44 5.25
CA ALA A 384 13.64 -8.80 4.76
C ALA A 384 14.53 -9.13 3.56
N TRP A 385 14.62 -8.20 2.61
CA TRP A 385 15.51 -8.28 1.46
C TRP A 385 16.98 -8.39 1.87
N CYS A 386 17.46 -7.51 2.76
CA CYS A 386 18.83 -7.55 3.25
C CYS A 386 19.19 -8.87 3.96
N TYR A 387 18.31 -9.37 4.83
CA TYR A 387 18.52 -10.66 5.51
C TYR A 387 18.51 -11.84 4.53
N GLN A 388 17.64 -11.82 3.52
CA GLN A 388 17.60 -12.84 2.47
C GLN A 388 18.91 -12.85 1.67
N GLN A 389 19.40 -11.68 1.25
CA GLN A 389 20.67 -11.58 0.53
C GLN A 389 21.84 -12.08 1.36
N ARG A 390 21.95 -11.62 2.61
CA ARG A 390 23.02 -12.03 3.52
C ARG A 390 23.03 -13.55 3.74
N HIS A 391 21.84 -14.15 3.85
CA HIS A 391 21.67 -15.61 3.92
C HIS A 391 22.07 -16.34 2.64
N LEU A 392 21.60 -15.89 1.47
CA LEU A 392 21.85 -16.60 0.20
C LEU A 392 23.29 -16.45 -0.30
N MET A 393 23.90 -15.28 -0.05
CA MET A 393 25.27 -14.98 -0.47
C MET A 393 26.32 -15.40 0.56
N ASP A 394 25.89 -15.89 1.74
CA ASP A 394 26.77 -16.23 2.87
C ASP A 394 27.78 -15.11 3.18
N TRP A 395 27.26 -13.88 3.22
CA TRP A 395 28.09 -12.69 3.44
C TRP A 395 28.60 -12.61 4.89
N PRO A 396 29.75 -11.94 5.11
CA PRO A 396 30.26 -11.71 6.47
C PRO A 396 29.18 -11.17 7.42
N GLY A 397 29.06 -11.80 8.59
CA GLY A 397 28.05 -11.46 9.59
C GLY A 397 26.72 -12.21 9.44
N ALA A 398 26.57 -13.07 8.43
CA ALA A 398 25.43 -13.96 8.30
C ALA A 398 25.21 -14.77 9.59
N GLN A 399 23.96 -14.79 10.06
CA GLN A 399 23.54 -15.56 11.22
C GLN A 399 22.66 -16.73 10.79
N PRO A 400 22.65 -17.85 11.55
CA PRO A 400 21.73 -18.97 11.28
C PRO A 400 20.26 -18.55 11.18
N ASP A 401 19.88 -17.51 11.94
CA ASP A 401 18.51 -17.01 12.02
C ASP A 401 18.14 -16.00 10.92
N ASP A 402 19.08 -15.58 10.05
CA ASP A 402 18.82 -14.57 9.01
C ASP A 402 17.68 -14.98 8.08
N ARG A 403 17.63 -16.27 7.72
CA ARG A 403 16.55 -16.81 6.90
C ARG A 403 15.19 -16.63 7.57
N GLU A 404 15.11 -16.88 8.88
CA GLU A 404 13.85 -16.74 9.61
C GLU A 404 13.50 -15.27 9.88
N ALA A 405 14.50 -14.43 10.14
CA ALA A 405 14.32 -12.97 10.23
C ALA A 405 13.75 -12.41 8.92
N ALA A 406 14.31 -12.80 7.77
CA ALA A 406 13.81 -12.42 6.45
C ALA A 406 12.34 -12.83 6.26
N ARG A 407 11.97 -14.06 6.62
CA ARG A 407 10.59 -14.56 6.51
C ARG A 407 9.61 -13.78 7.39
N ARG A 408 9.98 -13.52 8.65
CA ARG A 408 9.13 -12.76 9.59
C ARG A 408 8.90 -11.34 9.10
N MET A 409 9.97 -10.65 8.69
CA MET A 409 9.89 -9.27 8.20
C MET A 409 9.12 -9.19 6.87
N ALA A 410 9.31 -10.15 5.96
CA ALA A 410 8.53 -10.23 4.73
C ALA A 410 7.02 -10.38 5.01
N ARG A 411 6.64 -11.19 6.02
CA ARG A 411 5.24 -11.33 6.43
C ARG A 411 4.68 -10.01 6.96
N VAL A 412 5.41 -9.33 7.86
CA VAL A 412 4.98 -8.01 8.38
C VAL A 412 4.83 -6.99 7.25
N ALA A 413 5.77 -6.95 6.30
CA ALA A 413 5.69 -6.08 5.14
C ALA A 413 4.42 -6.32 4.30
N ILE A 414 4.00 -7.57 4.15
CA ILE A 414 2.79 -7.93 3.39
C ILE A 414 1.51 -7.58 4.17
N ASP A 415 1.49 -7.91 5.46
CA ASP A 415 0.32 -7.69 6.32
C ASP A 415 0.06 -6.19 6.55
N GLU A 416 1.13 -5.41 6.78
CA GLU A 416 1.05 -3.97 7.06
C GLU A 416 1.14 -3.09 5.79
N GLY A 417 1.60 -3.63 4.65
CA GLY A 417 1.83 -2.90 3.40
C GLY A 417 0.58 -2.49 2.61
N ASN A 418 -0.52 -2.11 3.27
CA ASN A 418 -1.82 -1.88 2.61
C ASN A 418 -1.80 -0.74 1.58
N ASP A 419 -0.92 0.24 1.76
CA ASP A 419 -0.76 1.39 0.84
C ASP A 419 0.67 1.49 0.26
N ALA A 420 1.45 0.40 0.28
CA ALA A 420 2.85 0.41 -0.12
C ALA A 420 3.14 -0.69 -1.15
N PRO A 421 2.85 -0.46 -2.45
CA PRO A 421 3.01 -1.48 -3.50
C PRO A 421 4.41 -2.10 -3.55
N LEU A 422 5.45 -1.28 -3.38
CA LEU A 422 6.82 -1.76 -3.38
C LEU A 422 7.16 -2.60 -2.13
N ALA A 423 6.56 -2.29 -0.97
CA ALA A 423 6.76 -3.11 0.23
C ALA A 423 6.10 -4.49 0.07
N LEU A 424 4.92 -4.53 -0.55
CA LEU A 424 4.21 -5.76 -0.91
C LEU A 424 5.03 -6.62 -1.88
N THR A 425 5.56 -6.04 -2.95
CA THR A 425 6.31 -6.81 -3.94
C THR A 425 7.63 -7.31 -3.41
N LEU A 426 8.40 -6.49 -2.68
CA LEU A 426 9.63 -6.93 -2.02
C LEU A 426 9.36 -8.05 -0.99
N GLY A 427 8.34 -7.87 -0.14
CA GLY A 427 7.92 -8.90 0.81
C GLY A 427 7.52 -10.20 0.09
N GLY A 428 6.75 -10.09 -0.99
CA GLY A 428 6.33 -11.23 -1.82
C GLY A 428 7.52 -11.95 -2.46
N SER A 429 8.47 -11.21 -3.04
CA SER A 429 9.72 -11.76 -3.60
C SER A 429 10.54 -12.53 -2.56
N VAL A 430 10.75 -11.94 -1.38
CA VAL A 430 11.49 -12.59 -0.28
C VAL A 430 10.74 -13.84 0.19
N HIS A 431 9.41 -13.76 0.33
CA HIS A 431 8.60 -14.88 0.77
C HIS A 431 8.63 -16.05 -0.24
N ALA A 432 8.46 -15.76 -1.53
CA ALA A 432 8.51 -16.74 -2.61
C ALA A 432 9.88 -17.44 -2.69
N SER A 433 10.97 -16.69 -2.52
CA SER A 433 12.32 -17.26 -2.63
C SER A 433 12.70 -18.16 -1.45
N LEU A 434 12.17 -17.91 -0.25
CA LEU A 434 12.54 -18.65 0.97
C LEU A 434 11.56 -19.77 1.35
N THR A 435 10.34 -19.74 0.82
CA THR A 435 9.23 -20.66 1.15
C THR A 435 8.63 -21.30 -0.09
N ARG A 436 7.84 -22.37 0.09
CA ARG A 436 7.04 -22.96 -1.00
C ARG A 436 5.60 -22.44 -1.02
N ASP A 437 5.30 -21.42 -0.22
CA ASP A 437 3.98 -20.79 -0.15
C ASP A 437 3.88 -19.73 -1.26
N HIS A 438 3.85 -20.21 -2.50
CA HIS A 438 3.82 -19.37 -3.71
C HIS A 438 2.50 -18.63 -3.85
N ASP A 439 1.39 -19.24 -3.41
CA ASP A 439 0.07 -18.61 -3.42
C ASP A 439 0.05 -17.34 -2.55
N PHE A 440 0.66 -17.38 -1.36
CA PHE A 440 0.75 -16.19 -0.50
C PHE A 440 1.58 -15.08 -1.14
N ALA A 441 2.69 -15.43 -1.79
CA ALA A 441 3.53 -14.45 -2.47
C ALA A 441 2.83 -13.83 -3.69
N LEU A 442 2.13 -14.65 -4.49
CA LEU A 442 1.33 -14.19 -5.63
C LEU A 442 0.20 -13.24 -5.18
N ALA A 443 -0.51 -13.57 -4.10
CA ALA A 443 -1.55 -12.70 -3.56
C ALA A 443 -1.00 -11.33 -3.12
N ALA A 444 0.23 -11.28 -2.59
CA ALA A 444 0.88 -10.02 -2.20
C ALA A 444 1.20 -9.15 -3.42
N VAL A 445 1.78 -9.72 -4.47
CA VAL A 445 2.11 -8.96 -5.70
C VAL A 445 0.84 -8.58 -6.48
N ASP A 446 -0.18 -9.42 -6.51
CA ASP A 446 -1.49 -9.08 -7.11
C ASP A 446 -2.13 -7.88 -6.40
N ARG A 447 -2.06 -7.82 -5.06
CA ARG A 447 -2.52 -6.64 -4.30
C ARG A 447 -1.70 -5.39 -4.62
N ALA A 448 -0.40 -5.51 -4.82
CA ALA A 448 0.44 -4.38 -5.24
C ALA A 448 0.00 -3.85 -6.62
N MET A 449 -0.30 -4.76 -7.55
CA MET A 449 -0.79 -4.44 -8.88
C MET A 449 -2.17 -3.77 -8.87
N MET A 450 -3.06 -4.14 -7.94
CA MET A 450 -4.34 -3.44 -7.77
C MET A 450 -4.18 -1.97 -7.33
N ILE A 451 -3.07 -1.62 -6.67
CA ILE A 451 -2.80 -0.25 -6.20
C ILE A 451 -2.11 0.57 -7.29
N ASN A 452 -1.02 0.03 -7.88
CA ASN A 452 -0.23 0.74 -8.88
C ASN A 452 0.33 -0.20 -9.95
N THR A 453 -0.31 -0.20 -11.12
CA THR A 453 0.08 -1.00 -12.29
C THR A 453 1.19 -0.40 -13.14
N ASN A 454 1.62 0.83 -12.84
CA ASN A 454 2.47 1.65 -13.71
C ASN A 454 3.80 2.07 -13.04
N ALA A 455 4.15 1.49 -11.89
CA ALA A 455 5.46 1.67 -11.28
C ALA A 455 6.45 0.61 -11.79
N ALA A 456 7.46 1.04 -12.57
CA ALA A 456 8.46 0.14 -13.15
C ALA A 456 9.19 -0.73 -12.10
N VAL A 457 9.52 -0.17 -10.93
CA VAL A 457 10.13 -0.93 -9.83
C VAL A 457 9.20 -2.02 -9.28
N VAL A 458 7.90 -1.73 -9.17
CA VAL A 458 6.90 -2.69 -8.67
C VAL A 458 6.74 -3.84 -9.66
N LEU A 459 6.61 -3.51 -10.95
CA LEU A 459 6.54 -4.49 -12.04
C LEU A 459 7.79 -5.38 -12.12
N GLY A 460 8.99 -4.81 -11.92
CA GLY A 460 10.23 -5.57 -11.92
C GLY A 460 10.28 -6.64 -10.82
N PHE A 461 9.92 -6.27 -9.57
CA PHE A 461 9.87 -7.22 -8.46
C PHE A 461 8.70 -8.21 -8.56
N ASP A 462 7.54 -7.77 -9.05
CA ASP A 462 6.43 -8.67 -9.36
C ASP A 462 6.87 -9.74 -10.38
N ALA A 463 7.52 -9.34 -11.47
CA ALA A 463 7.97 -10.26 -12.51
C ALA A 463 8.98 -11.29 -11.97
N VAL A 464 9.94 -10.87 -11.13
CA VAL A 464 10.85 -11.80 -10.45
C VAL A 464 10.08 -12.78 -9.56
N THR A 465 9.10 -12.28 -8.79
CA THR A 465 8.27 -13.12 -7.92
C THR A 465 7.49 -14.17 -8.72
N ARG A 466 6.89 -13.75 -9.84
CA ARG A 466 6.17 -14.65 -10.75
C ARG A 466 7.07 -15.71 -11.38
N CYS A 467 8.31 -15.37 -11.73
CA CYS A 467 9.30 -16.36 -12.18
C CYS A 467 9.56 -17.43 -11.10
N VAL A 468 9.76 -17.01 -9.85
CA VAL A 468 9.98 -17.94 -8.73
C VAL A 468 8.77 -18.84 -8.49
N CYS A 469 7.57 -18.30 -8.69
CA CYS A 469 6.30 -19.02 -8.51
C CYS A 469 5.85 -19.82 -9.76
N GLY A 470 6.60 -19.79 -10.86
CA GLY A 470 6.29 -20.56 -12.08
C GLY A 470 5.33 -19.88 -13.08
N SER A 471 4.95 -18.63 -12.84
CA SER A 471 4.04 -17.84 -13.72
C SER A 471 4.82 -17.06 -14.78
N TYR A 472 5.48 -17.76 -15.71
CA TYR A 472 6.45 -17.17 -16.63
C TYR A 472 5.86 -16.16 -17.61
N ASP A 473 4.73 -16.45 -18.25
CA ASP A 473 4.12 -15.57 -19.27
C ASP A 473 3.78 -14.19 -18.68
N ALA A 474 3.13 -14.17 -17.52
CA ALA A 474 2.84 -12.95 -16.79
C ALA A 474 4.12 -12.23 -16.34
N ALA A 475 5.18 -12.98 -15.96
CA ALA A 475 6.46 -12.38 -15.61
C ALA A 475 7.11 -11.65 -16.81
N ILE A 476 7.01 -12.21 -18.01
CA ILE A 476 7.54 -11.59 -19.25
C ILE A 476 6.78 -10.30 -19.54
N GLU A 477 5.45 -10.35 -19.55
CA GLU A 477 4.60 -9.19 -19.80
C GLU A 477 4.93 -8.03 -18.85
N HIS A 478 4.99 -8.32 -17.54
CA HIS A 478 5.26 -7.29 -16.54
C HIS A 478 6.69 -6.75 -16.61
N ALA A 479 7.68 -7.60 -16.90
CA ALA A 479 9.06 -7.16 -17.04
C ALA A 479 9.30 -6.33 -18.31
N GLU A 480 8.66 -6.67 -19.44
CA GLU A 480 8.68 -5.86 -20.65
C GLU A 480 8.04 -4.50 -20.41
N LYS A 481 6.87 -4.48 -19.75
CA LYS A 481 6.21 -3.23 -19.34
C LYS A 481 7.09 -2.39 -18.43
N ALA A 482 7.78 -2.99 -17.44
CA ALA A 482 8.70 -2.27 -16.56
C ALA A 482 9.83 -1.57 -17.34
N LEU A 483 10.43 -2.26 -18.32
CA LEU A 483 11.51 -1.72 -19.15
C LEU A 483 11.03 -0.63 -20.12
N GLN A 484 9.76 -0.69 -20.54
CA GLN A 484 9.14 0.35 -21.37
C GLN A 484 8.82 1.61 -20.57
N LEU A 485 8.29 1.47 -19.35
CA LEU A 485 7.80 2.59 -18.54
C LEU A 485 8.90 3.50 -18.00
N SER A 486 10.03 2.94 -17.54
CA SER A 486 11.11 3.76 -16.99
C SER A 486 12.48 3.16 -17.22
N PRO A 487 13.17 3.58 -18.30
CA PRO A 487 14.59 3.31 -18.49
C PRO A 487 15.49 3.94 -17.40
N LEU A 488 14.97 4.96 -16.68
CA LEU A 488 15.69 5.70 -15.64
C LEU A 488 15.52 5.09 -14.25
N GLU A 489 14.61 4.13 -14.04
CA GLU A 489 14.44 3.46 -12.76
C GLU A 489 15.71 2.65 -12.41
N PRO A 490 16.48 3.03 -11.36
CA PRO A 490 17.76 2.38 -11.06
C PRO A 490 17.66 0.88 -10.80
N LEU A 491 16.49 0.41 -10.35
CA LEU A 491 16.26 -1.00 -10.05
C LEU A 491 15.69 -1.81 -11.23
N VAL A 492 15.58 -1.23 -12.42
CA VAL A 492 14.99 -1.87 -13.61
C VAL A 492 15.77 -3.12 -14.07
N TYR A 493 17.00 -3.33 -13.60
CA TYR A 493 17.76 -4.57 -13.83
C TYR A 493 17.07 -5.82 -13.24
N HIS A 494 16.16 -5.67 -12.27
CA HIS A 494 15.30 -6.77 -11.80
C HIS A 494 14.33 -7.26 -12.87
N ALA A 495 13.78 -6.35 -13.69
CA ALA A 495 12.95 -6.74 -14.83
C ALA A 495 13.79 -7.49 -15.89
N ALA A 496 15.03 -7.05 -16.14
CA ALA A 496 15.95 -7.77 -17.01
C ALA A 496 16.29 -9.17 -16.45
N LEU A 497 16.48 -9.32 -15.13
CA LEU A 497 16.64 -10.63 -14.50
C LEU A 497 15.39 -11.50 -14.67
N ALA A 498 14.19 -10.94 -14.49
CA ALA A 498 12.94 -11.68 -14.66
C ALA A 498 12.80 -12.22 -16.10
N LEU A 499 13.10 -11.39 -17.12
CA LEU A 499 13.13 -11.86 -18.51
C LEU A 499 14.18 -12.95 -18.72
N ALA A 500 15.37 -12.79 -18.14
CA ALA A 500 16.41 -13.80 -18.25
C ALA A 500 15.96 -15.16 -17.66
N LEU A 501 15.35 -15.14 -16.48
CA LEU A 501 14.80 -16.33 -15.82
C LEU A 501 13.64 -16.93 -16.60
N ALA A 502 12.64 -16.13 -16.98
CA ALA A 502 11.46 -16.61 -17.70
C ALA A 502 11.83 -17.18 -19.07
N CYS A 503 12.71 -16.53 -19.82
CA CYS A 503 13.21 -17.04 -21.10
C CYS A 503 13.99 -18.35 -20.92
N LEU A 504 14.87 -18.43 -19.92
CA LEU A 504 15.62 -19.65 -19.63
C LEU A 504 14.69 -20.82 -19.27
N LEU A 505 13.69 -20.58 -18.42
CA LEU A 505 12.76 -21.60 -17.95
C LEU A 505 11.70 -21.95 -19.00
N SER A 506 11.44 -21.06 -19.96
CA SER A 506 10.55 -21.34 -21.11
C SER A 506 11.30 -21.90 -22.33
N GLY A 507 12.60 -22.17 -22.22
CA GLY A 507 13.42 -22.75 -23.29
C GLY A 507 13.98 -21.76 -24.32
N ARG A 508 13.67 -20.46 -24.19
CA ARG A 508 14.20 -19.36 -25.01
C ARG A 508 15.61 -18.96 -24.55
N THR A 509 16.53 -19.91 -24.66
CA THR A 509 17.84 -19.85 -23.99
C THR A 509 18.75 -18.74 -24.55
N GLU A 510 18.67 -18.42 -25.85
CA GLU A 510 19.46 -17.33 -26.44
C GLU A 510 19.01 -15.95 -25.94
N GLU A 511 17.69 -15.72 -25.85
CA GLU A 511 17.11 -14.51 -25.27
C GLU A 511 17.51 -14.36 -23.80
N ALA A 512 17.57 -15.47 -23.05
CA ALA A 512 18.00 -15.46 -21.66
C ALA A 512 19.44 -14.91 -21.49
N VAL A 513 20.36 -15.25 -22.39
CA VAL A 513 21.73 -14.70 -22.39
C VAL A 513 21.71 -13.18 -22.56
N ALA A 514 20.92 -12.67 -23.52
CA ALA A 514 20.83 -11.24 -23.78
C ALA A 514 20.27 -10.47 -22.57
N HIS A 515 19.19 -10.98 -21.96
CA HIS A 515 18.58 -10.36 -20.79
C HIS A 515 19.47 -10.46 -19.53
N ALA A 516 20.17 -11.57 -19.34
CA ALA A 516 21.12 -11.72 -18.22
C ALA A 516 22.25 -10.69 -18.32
N ARG A 517 22.81 -10.47 -19.51
CA ARG A 517 23.82 -9.42 -19.74
C ARG A 517 23.28 -8.02 -19.45
N LYS A 518 22.04 -7.72 -19.87
CA LYS A 518 21.38 -6.44 -19.56
C LYS A 518 21.20 -6.23 -18.05
N ALA A 519 20.86 -7.28 -17.31
CA ALA A 519 20.77 -7.21 -15.84
C ALA A 519 22.14 -6.94 -15.19
N ILE A 520 23.21 -7.58 -15.68
CA ILE A 520 24.60 -7.37 -15.22
C ILE A 520 25.07 -5.93 -15.52
N GLU A 521 24.72 -5.39 -16.69
CA GLU A 521 25.04 -4.01 -17.06
C GLU A 521 24.38 -2.99 -16.12
N GLY A 522 23.15 -3.27 -15.67
CA GLY A 522 22.43 -2.43 -14.72
C GLY A 522 22.99 -2.48 -13.30
N ASN A 523 23.43 -3.65 -12.83
CA ASN A 523 24.16 -3.77 -11.57
C ASN A 523 25.19 -4.92 -11.63
N ARG A 524 26.47 -4.55 -11.70
CA ARG A 524 27.58 -5.52 -11.81
C ARG A 524 27.82 -6.34 -10.55
N ASN A 525 27.34 -5.89 -9.40
CA ASN A 525 27.45 -6.64 -8.14
C ASN A 525 26.30 -7.65 -7.99
N PHE A 526 25.29 -7.62 -8.87
CA PHE A 526 24.14 -8.51 -8.75
C PHE A 526 24.49 -9.94 -9.19
N ALA A 527 24.59 -10.85 -8.23
CA ALA A 527 25.12 -12.20 -8.44
C ALA A 527 24.22 -13.10 -9.32
N PHE A 528 22.90 -13.01 -9.16
CA PHE A 528 21.94 -13.93 -9.79
C PHE A 528 21.98 -13.95 -11.33
N PRO A 529 22.04 -12.79 -12.03
CA PRO A 529 22.22 -12.76 -13.47
C PRO A 529 23.41 -13.57 -14.00
N TYR A 530 24.53 -13.65 -13.27
CA TYR A 530 25.68 -14.46 -13.68
C TYR A 530 25.37 -15.97 -13.62
N CYS A 531 24.53 -16.41 -12.67
CA CYS A 531 24.07 -17.80 -12.61
C CYS A 531 23.21 -18.13 -13.84
N VAL A 532 22.29 -17.23 -14.21
CA VAL A 532 21.43 -17.40 -15.40
C VAL A 532 22.27 -17.41 -16.67
N LEU A 533 23.26 -16.50 -16.78
CA LEU A 533 24.18 -16.45 -17.91
C LEU A 533 25.01 -17.74 -18.02
N ALA A 534 25.59 -18.21 -16.92
CA ALA A 534 26.38 -19.44 -16.89
C ALA A 534 25.55 -20.65 -17.36
N LEU A 535 24.33 -20.77 -16.83
CA LEU A 535 23.42 -21.87 -17.14
C LEU A 535 22.91 -21.80 -18.59
N ALA A 536 22.50 -20.62 -19.06
CA ALA A 536 22.06 -20.43 -20.44
C ALA A 536 23.18 -20.76 -21.44
N SER A 537 24.40 -20.26 -21.19
CA SER A 537 25.57 -20.55 -22.03
C SER A 537 25.92 -22.04 -22.01
N ALA A 538 25.82 -22.72 -20.86
CA ALA A 538 26.06 -24.16 -20.77
C ALA A 538 25.04 -24.96 -21.61
N ARG A 539 23.74 -24.62 -21.52
CA ARG A 539 22.67 -25.25 -22.32
C ARG A 539 22.84 -25.02 -23.84
N LEU A 540 23.45 -23.90 -24.23
CA LEU A 540 23.76 -23.57 -25.63
C LEU A 540 25.06 -24.22 -26.14
N GLY A 541 25.75 -25.01 -25.32
CA GLY A 541 27.03 -25.62 -25.71
C GLY A 541 28.18 -24.60 -25.80
N ARG A 542 28.14 -23.52 -25.00
CA ARG A 542 29.16 -22.46 -24.93
C ARG A 542 29.95 -22.55 -23.60
N PRO A 543 30.75 -23.60 -23.37
CA PRO A 543 31.38 -23.85 -22.07
C PRO A 543 32.38 -22.76 -21.65
N GLY A 544 33.05 -22.11 -22.61
CA GLY A 544 33.97 -21.00 -22.32
C GLY A 544 33.26 -19.77 -21.74
N GLU A 545 32.08 -19.45 -22.28
CA GLU A 545 31.23 -18.35 -21.78
C GLU A 545 30.62 -18.71 -20.42
N ALA A 546 30.16 -19.95 -20.26
CA ALA A 546 29.63 -20.44 -18.99
C ALA A 546 30.67 -20.35 -17.86
N ALA A 547 31.89 -20.82 -18.11
CA ALA A 547 32.99 -20.74 -17.15
C ALA A 547 33.41 -19.30 -16.86
N GLU A 548 33.32 -18.39 -17.84
CA GLU A 548 33.59 -16.96 -17.61
C GLU A 548 32.52 -16.34 -16.71
N ALA A 549 31.24 -16.63 -16.93
CA ALA A 549 30.16 -16.16 -16.07
C ALA A 549 30.33 -16.65 -14.62
N VAL A 550 30.73 -17.92 -14.42
CA VAL A 550 31.06 -18.45 -13.09
C VAL A 550 32.27 -17.74 -12.46
N ARG A 551 33.32 -17.43 -13.23
CA ARG A 551 34.46 -16.65 -12.73
C ARG A 551 34.06 -15.24 -12.31
N GLN A 552 33.17 -14.58 -13.05
CA GLN A 552 32.64 -13.27 -12.67
C GLN A 552 31.77 -13.35 -11.42
N LEU A 553 30.90 -14.36 -11.33
CA LEU A 553 30.12 -14.65 -10.12
C LEU A 553 31.02 -14.81 -8.89
N ALA A 554 32.10 -15.58 -8.99
CA ALA A 554 33.04 -15.80 -7.89
C ALA A 554 33.79 -14.53 -7.46
N ARG A 555 33.87 -13.49 -8.30
CA ARG A 555 34.44 -12.18 -7.93
C ARG A 555 33.47 -11.34 -7.10
N VAL A 556 32.18 -11.39 -7.45
CA VAL A 556 31.15 -10.55 -6.81
C VAL A 556 30.51 -11.23 -5.60
N ALA A 557 30.42 -12.56 -5.60
CA ALA A 557 29.90 -13.37 -4.51
C ALA A 557 30.83 -14.58 -4.24
N PRO A 558 31.98 -14.37 -3.56
CA PRO A 558 33.01 -15.40 -3.39
C PRO A 558 32.55 -16.63 -2.60
N GLN A 559 31.55 -16.49 -1.74
CA GLN A 559 30.96 -17.59 -0.96
C GLN A 559 29.75 -18.25 -1.64
N PHE A 560 29.35 -17.78 -2.83
CA PHE A 560 28.20 -18.35 -3.53
C PHE A 560 28.51 -19.73 -4.13
N ARG A 561 27.62 -20.69 -3.91
CA ARG A 561 27.82 -22.11 -4.25
C ARG A 561 26.56 -22.74 -4.82
N LEU A 562 26.65 -23.99 -5.29
CA LEU A 562 25.47 -24.79 -5.66
C LEU A 562 24.48 -24.91 -4.49
N GLY A 563 24.98 -25.07 -3.27
CA GLY A 563 24.17 -25.00 -2.04
C GLY A 563 23.32 -23.73 -1.90
N SER A 564 23.84 -22.57 -2.31
CA SER A 564 23.10 -21.29 -2.29
C SER A 564 21.87 -21.34 -3.20
N LEU A 565 22.02 -21.90 -4.41
CA LEU A 565 20.91 -22.07 -5.36
C LEU A 565 19.85 -23.04 -4.84
N ARG A 566 20.28 -24.12 -4.17
CA ARG A 566 19.36 -25.07 -3.49
C ARG A 566 18.56 -24.39 -2.36
N GLY A 567 19.04 -23.26 -1.83
CA GLY A 567 18.33 -22.45 -0.84
C GLY A 567 17.07 -21.78 -1.38
N ILE A 568 17.00 -21.55 -2.70
CA ILE A 568 15.90 -20.84 -3.37
C ILE A 568 14.78 -21.83 -3.68
N ARG A 569 13.56 -21.44 -3.31
CA ARG A 569 12.36 -22.26 -3.45
C ARG A 569 11.60 -21.98 -4.74
N LEU A 570 12.26 -22.25 -5.88
CA LEU A 570 11.61 -22.20 -7.21
C LEU A 570 10.48 -23.24 -7.30
N ALA A 571 9.37 -22.88 -7.96
CA ALA A 571 8.25 -23.78 -8.24
C ALA A 571 8.70 -25.01 -9.06
N ASP A 572 9.52 -24.80 -10.08
CA ASP A 572 10.07 -25.86 -10.93
C ASP A 572 11.32 -26.55 -10.32
N ALA A 573 11.25 -26.98 -9.07
CA ALA A 573 12.37 -27.62 -8.38
C ALA A 573 12.93 -28.87 -9.10
N ALA A 574 12.14 -29.54 -9.94
CA ALA A 574 12.58 -30.67 -10.76
C ALA A 574 13.60 -30.30 -11.84
N ARG A 575 13.56 -29.06 -12.36
CA ARG A 575 14.54 -28.55 -13.34
C ARG A 575 15.86 -28.16 -12.71
N LEU A 576 15.83 -27.81 -11.42
CA LEU A 576 17.00 -27.36 -10.67
C LEU A 576 18.12 -28.43 -10.67
N GLN A 577 17.81 -29.72 -10.62
CA GLN A 577 18.85 -30.76 -10.54
C GLN A 577 19.74 -30.81 -11.80
N SER A 578 19.14 -30.80 -13.00
CA SER A 578 19.86 -30.73 -14.28
C SER A 578 20.68 -29.43 -14.39
N ASP A 579 20.11 -28.33 -13.89
CA ASP A 579 20.76 -27.03 -13.90
C ASP A 579 22.00 -26.98 -12.99
N LEU A 580 21.94 -27.64 -11.84
CA LEU A 580 23.07 -27.76 -10.92
C LEU A 580 24.23 -28.56 -11.53
N GLU A 581 23.94 -29.64 -12.28
CA GLU A 581 24.96 -30.44 -12.97
C GLU A 581 25.67 -29.61 -14.05
N LEU A 582 24.93 -28.80 -14.81
CA LEU A 582 25.51 -27.89 -15.81
C LEU A 582 26.39 -26.81 -15.17
N LEU A 583 25.97 -26.24 -14.05
CA LEU A 583 26.76 -25.25 -13.31
C LEU A 583 28.01 -25.87 -12.66
N GLN A 584 27.91 -27.11 -12.18
CA GLN A 584 29.06 -27.87 -11.69
C GLN A 584 30.09 -28.11 -12.81
N ALA A 585 29.61 -28.47 -14.01
CA ALA A 585 30.47 -28.61 -15.19
C ALA A 585 31.12 -27.27 -15.61
N ALA A 586 30.45 -26.15 -15.36
CA ALA A 586 30.98 -24.79 -15.52
C ALA A 586 31.91 -24.36 -14.36
N GLN A 587 32.24 -25.26 -13.44
CA GLN A 587 33.15 -25.08 -12.30
C GLN A 587 32.59 -24.23 -11.15
N LEU A 588 31.26 -24.14 -10.99
CA LEU A 588 30.67 -23.57 -9.78
C LEU A 588 30.90 -24.54 -8.61
N PRO A 589 31.45 -24.10 -7.45
CA PRO A 589 31.74 -25.02 -6.36
C PRO A 589 30.46 -25.45 -5.61
N GLU A 590 30.51 -26.63 -4.99
CA GLU A 590 29.39 -27.25 -4.24
C GLU A 590 28.86 -26.41 -3.09
#